data_AF-A0A2T9K6T6-F1
#
_entry.id   AF-A0A2T9K6T6-F1
#
_cell.length_a   1.000
_cell.length_b   1.000
_cell.length_c   1.000
_cell.angle_alpha   90.00
_cell.angle_beta   90.00
_cell.angle_gamma   90.00
#
_symmetry.space_group_name_H-M   'P 1'
#
loop_
_entity.id
_entity.type
_entity.pdbx_description
1 polymer ?
#
loop_
_entity_poly.entity_id
_entity_poly.type
_entity_poly.pdbx_seq_one_letter_code
_entity_poly.pdbx_strand_id
1 'polypeptide(L)'
;MRLALPVAILVALLTGQAALADAKPPPKPDYVAKGEAAQAVSRKVRHHDVQPFAALDETAPLGRAWSSSSFYALRDDTGGRRWVVRRAWGNLSGAGGLVWADSRTCPAVAAMLKGMEALTLRPDVPGLGAEDLKPPSTDPGLYAFWSYQAVSEGGGWIMGLSATGDHASPLARWWNVAGRELAKCWTEQEPG
;
A
#
# COMPACT_ATOMS: atom_id res chain seq x y z
N MET A 1 -72.62 -49.08 6.55
CA MET A 1 -71.15 -49.16 6.49
C MET A 1 -70.62 -47.78 6.12
N ARG A 2 -69.77 -47.21 6.98
CA ARG A 2 -69.20 -45.87 6.86
C ARG A 2 -68.07 -45.89 5.82
N LEU A 3 -68.11 -44.99 4.84
CA LEU A 3 -66.99 -44.73 3.93
C LEU A 3 -66.50 -43.30 4.16
N ALA A 4 -65.21 -43.21 4.45
CA ALA A 4 -64.50 -42.05 4.96
C ALA A 4 -64.13 -41.05 3.85
N LEU A 5 -64.10 -39.75 4.21
CA LEU A 5 -63.48 -38.69 3.41
C LEU A 5 -61.96 -38.87 3.38
N PRO A 6 -61.29 -38.61 2.25
CA PRO A 6 -59.91 -38.19 2.25
C PRO A 6 -59.81 -36.67 2.28
N VAL A 7 -59.13 -36.21 3.34
CA VAL A 7 -58.63 -34.86 3.58
C VAL A 7 -57.67 -34.48 2.46
N ALA A 8 -57.98 -33.42 1.70
CA ALA A 8 -57.04 -32.81 0.78
C ALA A 8 -56.07 -31.93 1.58
N ILE A 9 -54.83 -32.40 1.75
CA ILE A 9 -53.73 -31.66 2.36
C ILE A 9 -53.19 -30.67 1.32
N LEU A 10 -53.35 -29.38 1.61
CA LEU A 10 -52.72 -28.29 0.87
C LEU A 10 -51.22 -28.29 1.23
N VAL A 11 -50.36 -28.76 0.33
CA VAL A 11 -48.90 -28.60 0.48
C VAL A 11 -48.52 -27.24 -0.09
N ALA A 12 -48.26 -26.28 0.80
CA ALA A 12 -47.64 -25.02 0.43
C ALA A 12 -46.15 -25.27 0.09
N LEU A 13 -45.81 -25.22 -1.19
CA LEU A 13 -44.43 -25.15 -1.66
C LEU A 13 -43.84 -23.79 -1.27
N LEU A 14 -43.14 -23.76 -0.13
CA LEU A 14 -42.20 -22.69 0.21
C LEU A 14 -41.03 -22.75 -0.78
N THR A 15 -41.08 -21.95 -1.83
CA THR A 15 -39.93 -21.64 -2.67
C THR A 15 -38.97 -20.78 -1.87
N GLY A 16 -38.07 -21.44 -1.14
CA GLY A 16 -36.88 -20.80 -0.58
C GLY A 16 -36.03 -20.26 -1.71
N GLN A 17 -36.19 -18.97 -2.04
CA GLN A 17 -35.21 -18.22 -2.81
C GLN A 17 -33.95 -18.17 -1.95
N ALA A 18 -33.01 -19.08 -2.22
CA ALA A 18 -31.63 -18.89 -1.81
C ALA A 18 -31.20 -17.54 -2.40
N ALA A 19 -31.03 -16.54 -1.54
CA ALA A 19 -30.42 -15.28 -1.90
C ALA A 19 -29.02 -15.62 -2.42
N LEU A 20 -28.90 -15.69 -3.74
CA LEU A 20 -27.62 -15.61 -4.42
C LEU A 20 -27.03 -14.31 -3.93
N ALA A 21 -26.06 -14.39 -3.02
CA ALA A 21 -25.25 -13.24 -2.66
C ALA A 21 -24.71 -12.69 -3.97
N ASP A 22 -25.17 -11.50 -4.35
CA ASP A 22 -24.78 -10.84 -5.59
C ASP A 22 -23.25 -10.93 -5.69
N ALA A 23 -22.77 -11.62 -6.73
CA ALA A 23 -21.36 -11.67 -7.04
C ALA A 23 -20.91 -10.22 -7.22
N LYS A 24 -20.12 -9.72 -6.27
CA LYS A 24 -19.63 -8.34 -6.28
C LYS A 24 -19.01 -8.09 -7.66
N PRO A 25 -19.47 -7.07 -8.41
CA PRO A 25 -19.01 -6.87 -9.77
C PRO A 25 -17.48 -6.76 -9.78
N PRO A 26 -16.80 -7.31 -10.79
CA PRO A 26 -15.34 -7.19 -10.89
C PRO A 26 -14.96 -5.71 -10.84
N PRO A 27 -13.82 -5.37 -10.21
CA PRO A 27 -13.24 -4.03 -10.28
C PRO A 27 -13.32 -3.48 -11.71
N LYS A 28 -13.76 -2.22 -11.88
CA LYS A 28 -13.78 -1.61 -13.20
C LYS A 28 -12.36 -1.63 -13.80
N PRO A 29 -12.19 -1.95 -15.10
CA PRO A 29 -10.88 -2.10 -15.74
C PRO A 29 -9.95 -0.87 -15.62
N ASP A 30 -10.50 0.32 -15.38
CA ASP A 30 -9.72 1.56 -15.28
C ASP A 30 -8.93 1.68 -13.96
N TYR A 31 -9.35 0.97 -12.91
CA TYR A 31 -8.81 1.17 -11.57
C TYR A 31 -7.44 0.50 -11.38
N VAL A 32 -7.33 -0.76 -11.78
CA VAL A 32 -6.05 -1.52 -11.72
C VAL A 32 -5.02 -0.80 -12.57
N ALA A 33 -5.40 -0.38 -13.77
CA ALA A 33 -4.54 0.41 -14.67
C ALA A 33 -4.09 1.75 -14.04
N LYS A 34 -4.97 2.45 -13.30
CA LYS A 34 -4.60 3.67 -12.54
C LYS A 34 -3.61 3.38 -11.41
N GLY A 35 -3.78 2.27 -10.70
CA GLY A 35 -2.85 1.83 -9.66
C GLY A 35 -1.48 1.51 -10.24
N GLU A 36 -1.41 0.66 -11.26
CA GLU A 36 -0.16 0.32 -11.97
C GLU A 36 0.52 1.55 -12.57
N ALA A 37 -0.26 2.45 -13.19
CA ALA A 37 0.27 3.71 -13.71
C ALA A 37 0.83 4.59 -12.59
N ALA A 38 0.15 4.69 -11.44
CA ALA A 38 0.66 5.44 -10.29
C ALA A 38 1.98 4.85 -9.76
N GLN A 39 2.08 3.52 -9.66
CA GLN A 39 3.31 2.81 -9.25
C GLN A 39 4.45 3.02 -10.25
N ALA A 40 4.17 2.93 -11.55
CA ALA A 40 5.18 3.13 -12.59
C ALA A 40 5.73 4.57 -12.59
N VAL A 41 4.89 5.53 -12.20
CA VAL A 41 5.18 6.96 -12.22
C VAL A 41 5.84 7.42 -10.91
N SER A 42 5.54 6.80 -9.77
CA SER A 42 6.01 7.24 -8.44
C SER A 42 7.52 7.28 -8.27
N ARG A 43 8.26 6.43 -8.98
CA ARG A 43 9.73 6.40 -8.97
C ARG A 43 10.37 7.47 -9.85
N LYS A 44 9.56 8.17 -10.66
CA LYS A 44 10.03 9.08 -11.71
C LYS A 44 9.44 10.49 -11.62
N VAL A 45 8.35 10.70 -10.87
CA VAL A 45 7.76 12.04 -10.67
C VAL A 45 8.78 12.92 -9.97
N ARG A 46 9.16 14.01 -10.62
CA ARG A 46 10.04 15.02 -10.05
C ARG A 46 9.22 16.00 -9.20
N HIS A 47 9.87 16.55 -8.19
CA HIS A 47 9.37 17.66 -7.37
C HIS A 47 10.47 18.71 -7.30
N HIS A 48 10.22 19.91 -7.84
CA HIS A 48 11.23 20.97 -8.02
C HIS A 48 12.56 20.46 -8.58
N ASP A 49 12.50 19.75 -9.71
CA ASP A 49 13.64 19.11 -10.37
C ASP A 49 14.36 17.99 -9.58
N VAL A 50 13.89 17.62 -8.40
CA VAL A 50 14.46 16.53 -7.61
C VAL A 50 13.70 15.23 -7.88
N GLN A 51 14.44 14.16 -8.16
CA GLN A 51 13.89 12.81 -8.26
C GLN A 51 13.71 12.20 -6.87
N PRO A 52 12.71 11.31 -6.68
CA PRO A 52 12.46 10.70 -5.39
C PRO A 52 13.54 9.66 -5.07
N PHE A 53 14.17 9.75 -3.88
CA PHE A 53 15.21 8.80 -3.46
C PHE A 53 14.67 7.41 -3.12
N ALA A 54 13.39 7.35 -2.79
CA ALA A 54 12.66 6.12 -2.53
C ALA A 54 11.18 6.27 -2.89
N ALA A 55 10.50 5.14 -3.03
CA ALA A 55 9.06 5.07 -3.22
C ALA A 55 8.48 3.86 -2.47
N LEU A 56 7.24 3.97 -2.03
CA LEU A 56 6.46 2.89 -1.44
C LEU A 56 5.07 2.85 -2.07
N ASP A 57 4.75 1.70 -2.64
CA ASP A 57 3.45 1.38 -3.19
C ASP A 57 2.71 0.43 -2.25
N GLU A 58 1.44 0.70 -2.01
CA GLU A 58 0.54 -0.11 -1.19
C GLU A 58 -0.68 -0.46 -2.04
N THR A 59 -0.99 -1.74 -2.12
CA THR A 59 -2.24 -2.24 -2.72
C THR A 59 -3.01 -2.98 -1.64
N ALA A 60 -4.18 -2.47 -1.29
CA ALA A 60 -5.02 -3.09 -0.28
C ALA A 60 -5.58 -4.44 -0.77
N PRO A 61 -6.06 -5.29 0.15
CA PRO A 61 -6.59 -6.61 -0.18
C PRO A 61 -7.65 -6.55 -1.27
N LEU A 62 -7.61 -7.55 -2.17
CA LEU A 62 -8.49 -7.66 -3.34
C LEU A 62 -8.41 -6.42 -4.28
N GLY A 63 -7.31 -5.66 -4.22
CA GLY A 63 -7.11 -4.46 -5.01
C GLY A 63 -8.15 -3.38 -4.74
N ARG A 64 -8.69 -3.28 -3.51
CA ARG A 64 -9.81 -2.36 -3.22
C ARG A 64 -9.41 -0.89 -3.09
N ALA A 65 -8.16 -0.66 -2.70
CA ALA A 65 -7.52 0.64 -2.53
C ALA A 65 -6.05 0.51 -2.97
N TRP A 66 -5.46 1.59 -3.46
CA TRP A 66 -4.04 1.68 -3.72
C TRP A 66 -3.53 3.02 -3.23
N SER A 67 -2.26 3.06 -2.86
CA SER A 67 -1.55 4.31 -2.71
C SER A 67 -0.11 4.15 -3.16
N SER A 68 0.47 5.26 -3.58
CA SER A 68 1.84 5.31 -4.05
C SER A 68 2.49 6.56 -3.50
N SER A 69 3.55 6.36 -2.72
CA SER A 69 4.26 7.41 -1.98
C SER A 69 5.66 7.57 -2.53
N SER A 70 6.04 8.79 -2.91
CA SER A 70 7.37 9.16 -3.37
C SER A 70 8.06 10.00 -2.28
N PHE A 71 9.31 9.69 -1.96
CA PHE A 71 10.09 10.35 -0.92
C PHE A 71 11.20 11.21 -1.55
N TYR A 72 11.24 12.50 -1.22
CA TYR A 72 12.18 13.47 -1.78
C TYR A 72 13.08 14.03 -0.70
N ALA A 73 14.36 14.23 -1.05
CA ALA A 73 15.33 14.93 -0.22
C ALA A 73 15.73 16.22 -0.94
N LEU A 74 15.28 17.35 -0.42
CA LEU A 74 15.46 18.67 -1.01
C LEU A 74 16.46 19.47 -0.17
N ARG A 75 16.94 20.57 -0.75
CA ARG A 75 17.62 21.64 -0.01
C ARG A 75 16.64 22.78 0.22
N ASP A 76 16.67 23.36 1.42
CA ASP A 76 15.99 24.64 1.68
C ASP A 76 16.88 25.82 1.25
N ASP A 77 16.34 27.03 1.35
CA ASP A 77 17.01 28.28 0.97
C ASP A 77 18.28 28.56 1.80
N THR A 78 18.41 27.93 2.96
CA THR A 78 19.59 28.03 3.84
C THR A 78 20.62 26.92 3.58
N GLY A 79 20.35 26.02 2.62
CA GLY A 79 21.17 24.85 2.33
C GLY A 79 20.94 23.65 3.26
N GLY A 80 20.03 23.80 4.24
CA GLY A 80 19.55 22.74 5.11
C GLY A 80 18.83 21.65 4.32
N ARG A 81 18.74 20.44 4.89
CA ARG A 81 18.01 19.33 4.27
C ARG A 81 16.57 19.35 4.74
N ARG A 82 15.65 19.30 3.79
CA ARG A 82 14.22 19.08 4.05
C ARG A 82 13.76 17.85 3.28
N TRP A 83 12.74 17.19 3.80
CA TRP A 83 12.17 16.00 3.18
C TRP A 83 10.70 16.22 2.89
N VAL A 84 10.28 15.78 1.71
CA VAL A 84 8.90 15.87 1.26
C VAL A 84 8.42 14.48 0.88
N VAL A 85 7.18 14.17 1.24
CA VAL A 85 6.48 12.95 0.85
C VAL A 85 5.30 13.34 -0.02
N ARG A 86 5.25 12.79 -1.23
CA ARG A 86 4.10 12.88 -2.12
C ARG A 86 3.33 11.57 -2.04
N ARG A 87 2.03 11.59 -1.79
CA ARG A 87 1.19 10.38 -1.80
C ARG A 87 0.01 10.54 -2.76
N ALA A 88 0.02 9.76 -3.82
CA ALA A 88 -1.16 9.52 -4.65
C ALA A 88 -1.95 8.33 -4.09
N TRP A 89 -3.27 8.37 -4.16
CA TRP A 89 -4.11 7.27 -3.71
C TRP A 89 -5.40 7.15 -4.52
N GLY A 90 -6.00 5.97 -4.49
CA GLY A 90 -7.26 5.67 -5.15
C GLY A 90 -8.00 4.49 -4.52
N ASN A 91 -9.30 4.35 -4.82
CA ASN A 91 -10.09 3.17 -4.47
C ASN A 91 -11.10 2.77 -5.58
N LEU A 92 -11.76 1.62 -5.40
CA LEU A 92 -12.73 1.09 -6.36
C LEU A 92 -13.99 1.95 -6.56
N SER A 93 -14.31 2.87 -5.63
CA SER A 93 -15.42 3.81 -5.83
C SER A 93 -15.04 4.95 -6.77
N GLY A 94 -13.79 4.99 -7.25
CA GLY A 94 -13.26 6.07 -8.07
C GLY A 94 -12.79 7.27 -7.27
N ALA A 95 -12.85 7.21 -5.93
CA ALA A 95 -12.26 8.26 -5.10
C ALA A 95 -10.74 8.13 -5.15
N GLY A 96 -10.07 9.28 -5.15
CA GLY A 96 -8.62 9.35 -5.21
C GLY A 96 -8.16 10.78 -5.00
N GLY A 97 -6.85 10.94 -4.85
CA GLY A 97 -6.28 12.24 -4.61
C GLY A 97 -4.77 12.23 -4.58
N LEU A 98 -4.24 13.43 -4.36
CA LEU A 98 -2.83 13.68 -4.20
C LEU A 98 -2.65 14.52 -2.95
N VAL A 99 -1.78 14.07 -2.06
CA VAL A 99 -1.44 14.80 -0.83
C VAL A 99 0.06 14.83 -0.62
N TRP A 100 0.49 15.77 0.20
CA TRP A 100 1.89 16.05 0.49
C TRP A 100 2.12 16.18 2.00
N ALA A 101 3.31 15.83 2.45
CA ALA A 101 3.80 16.17 3.79
C ALA A 101 5.23 16.69 3.68
N ASP A 102 5.53 17.75 4.42
CA ASP A 102 6.85 18.41 4.44
C ASP A 102 7.43 18.34 5.84
N SER A 103 8.70 17.97 5.96
CA SER A 103 9.42 17.90 7.24
C SER A 103 9.51 19.24 7.98
N ARG A 104 9.37 20.38 7.28
CA ARG A 104 9.36 21.71 7.90
C ARG A 104 8.14 21.94 8.79
N THR A 105 7.00 21.39 8.40
CA THR A 105 5.72 21.56 9.11
C THR A 105 5.29 20.29 9.84
N CYS A 106 5.88 19.14 9.50
CA CYS A 106 5.53 17.84 10.05
C CYS A 106 6.79 17.03 10.46
N PRO A 107 7.13 16.99 11.76
CA PRO A 107 8.27 16.20 12.24
C PRO A 107 8.10 14.68 12.03
N ALA A 108 6.86 14.20 11.85
CA ALA A 108 6.60 12.79 11.55
C ALA A 108 7.20 12.34 10.21
N VAL A 109 7.47 13.25 9.26
CA VAL A 109 8.19 12.92 8.02
C VAL A 109 9.60 12.43 8.33
N ALA A 110 10.36 13.17 9.14
CA ALA A 110 11.71 12.79 9.51
C ALA A 110 11.72 11.50 10.35
N ALA A 111 10.76 11.34 11.28
CA ALA A 111 10.63 10.13 12.07
C ALA A 111 10.31 8.89 11.21
N MET A 112 9.42 9.03 10.22
CA MET A 112 9.10 7.97 9.26
C MET A 112 10.32 7.54 8.45
N LEU A 113 11.09 8.51 7.93
CA LEU A 113 12.29 8.25 7.15
C LEU A 113 13.40 7.62 7.99
N LYS A 114 13.54 8.01 9.25
CA LYS A 114 14.44 7.31 10.18
C LYS A 114 13.99 5.87 10.44
N GLY A 115 12.68 5.63 10.53
CA GLY A 115 12.13 4.27 10.61
C GLY A 115 12.43 3.42 9.38
N MET A 116 12.55 4.04 8.20
CA MET A 116 12.92 3.37 6.96
C MET A 116 14.35 2.80 7.03
N GLU A 117 15.28 3.47 7.72
CA GLU A 117 16.66 2.99 7.89
C GLU A 117 16.74 1.71 8.75
N ALA A 118 15.70 1.42 9.55
CA ALA A 118 15.63 0.21 10.37
C ALA A 118 15.12 -1.02 9.59
N LEU A 119 14.78 -0.88 8.31
CA LEU A 119 14.34 -1.99 7.47
C LEU A 119 15.52 -2.89 7.11
N THR A 120 15.60 -4.05 7.76
CA THR A 120 16.61 -5.07 7.42
C THR A 120 16.09 -5.99 6.33
N LEU A 121 16.82 -6.05 5.21
CA LEU A 121 16.56 -6.96 4.10
C LEU A 121 17.84 -7.75 3.83
N ARG A 122 17.72 -9.08 3.77
CA ARG A 122 18.81 -10.01 3.53
C ARG A 122 18.43 -10.90 2.35
N PRO A 123 19.32 -11.13 1.36
CA PRO A 123 19.07 -12.16 0.36
C PRO A 123 19.02 -13.53 1.04
N ASP A 124 18.06 -14.35 0.65
CA ASP A 124 17.98 -15.74 1.06
C ASP A 124 18.39 -16.66 -0.08
N VAL A 125 19.11 -17.73 0.24
CA VAL A 125 19.58 -18.72 -0.73
C VAL A 125 18.92 -20.04 -0.38
N PRO A 126 17.96 -20.52 -1.20
CA PRO A 126 17.25 -21.77 -0.93
C PRO A 126 18.22 -22.95 -0.74
N GLY A 127 18.02 -23.71 0.33
CA GLY A 127 18.77 -24.88 0.73
C GLY A 127 20.15 -24.61 1.33
N LEU A 128 20.60 -23.36 1.41
CA LEU A 128 21.96 -23.00 1.88
C LEU A 128 21.96 -21.92 2.97
N GLY A 129 20.92 -21.10 3.04
CA GLY A 129 20.81 -19.99 3.97
C GLY A 129 20.30 -20.39 5.36
N ALA A 130 20.26 -19.39 6.25
CA ALA A 130 19.45 -19.45 7.46
C ALA A 130 17.97 -19.21 7.09
N GLU A 131 17.37 -20.21 6.46
CA GLU A 131 15.97 -20.18 6.04
C GLU A 131 15.08 -19.97 7.27
N ASP A 132 14.52 -18.77 7.39
CA ASP A 132 13.49 -18.40 8.38
C ASP A 132 12.30 -17.78 7.62
N LEU A 133 11.85 -18.51 6.59
CA LEU A 133 10.76 -18.06 5.73
C LEU A 133 9.44 -18.19 6.49
N LYS A 134 8.80 -17.04 6.71
CA LYS A 134 7.43 -17.02 7.23
C LYS A 134 6.45 -17.35 6.11
N PRO A 135 5.39 -18.12 6.39
CA PRO A 135 4.35 -18.36 5.40
C PRO A 135 3.73 -17.02 4.96
N PRO A 136 3.31 -16.90 3.70
CA PRO A 136 2.63 -15.69 3.24
C PRO A 136 1.33 -15.49 4.03
N SER A 137 1.01 -14.22 4.29
CA SER A 137 -0.26 -13.83 4.88
C SER A 137 -1.44 -14.30 4.02
N THR A 138 -2.53 -14.70 4.67
CA THR A 138 -3.81 -14.96 3.99
C THR A 138 -4.50 -13.68 3.52
N ASP A 139 -4.02 -12.52 3.96
CA ASP A 139 -4.52 -11.21 3.55
C ASP A 139 -3.69 -10.65 2.37
N PRO A 140 -4.27 -10.56 1.15
CA PRO A 140 -3.51 -10.38 -0.08
C PRO A 140 -3.02 -8.95 -0.34
N GLY A 141 -3.07 -8.05 0.65
CA GLY A 141 -2.52 -6.71 0.45
C GLY A 141 -1.00 -6.75 0.30
N LEU A 142 -0.49 -5.90 -0.58
CA LEU A 142 0.90 -5.88 -1.03
C LEU A 142 1.54 -4.52 -0.78
N TYR A 143 2.74 -4.53 -0.22
CA TYR A 143 3.64 -3.41 -0.12
C TYR A 143 4.81 -3.65 -1.06
N ALA A 144 5.13 -2.67 -1.92
CA ALA A 144 6.32 -2.68 -2.74
C ALA A 144 7.15 -1.43 -2.42
N PHE A 145 8.37 -1.65 -1.95
CA PHE A 145 9.32 -0.61 -1.59
C PHE A 145 10.47 -0.58 -2.58
N TRP A 146 10.90 0.63 -2.94
CA TRP A 146 12.05 0.88 -3.79
C TRP A 146 12.88 2.03 -3.23
N SER A 147 14.20 1.94 -3.30
CA SER A 147 15.14 3.01 -2.97
C SER A 147 16.37 2.93 -3.87
N TYR A 148 16.87 4.06 -4.37
CA TYR A 148 18.16 4.10 -5.07
C TYR A 148 19.33 4.51 -4.15
N GLN A 149 19.04 4.82 -2.88
CA GLN A 149 20.03 5.25 -1.88
C GLN A 149 20.13 4.27 -0.70
N ALA A 150 19.98 2.97 -0.93
CA ALA A 150 20.32 2.00 0.10
C ALA A 150 21.84 1.95 0.28
N VAL A 151 22.31 1.64 1.48
CA VAL A 151 23.74 1.55 1.79
C VAL A 151 24.05 0.11 2.18
N SER A 152 25.12 -0.45 1.59
CA SER A 152 25.58 -1.79 1.96
C SER A 152 25.99 -1.83 3.44
N GLU A 153 25.93 -3.01 4.04
CA GLU A 153 26.58 -3.24 5.33
C GLU A 153 28.07 -2.83 5.24
N GLY A 154 28.58 -2.17 6.28
CA GLY A 154 29.94 -1.59 6.28
C GLY A 154 30.08 -0.21 5.61
N GLY A 155 28.99 0.39 5.12
CA GLY A 155 28.87 1.85 4.93
C GLY A 155 29.51 2.46 3.67
N GLY A 156 29.98 1.65 2.72
CA GLY A 156 30.80 2.16 1.60
C GLY A 156 30.06 2.38 0.28
N TRP A 157 28.99 1.64 0.00
CA TRP A 157 28.44 1.56 -1.35
C TRP A 157 26.96 1.92 -1.38
N ILE A 158 26.62 2.86 -2.26
CA ILE A 158 25.23 3.15 -2.63
C ILE A 158 24.73 2.01 -3.50
N MET A 159 23.60 1.44 -3.13
CA MET A 159 22.95 0.34 -3.81
C MET A 159 21.48 0.68 -4.10
N GLY A 160 20.96 0.07 -5.17
CA GLY A 160 19.53 -0.02 -5.39
C GLY A 160 18.92 -1.11 -4.51
N LEU A 161 17.77 -0.83 -3.94
CA LEU A 161 16.99 -1.77 -3.13
C LEU A 161 15.57 -1.84 -3.65
N SER A 162 15.04 -3.05 -3.78
CA SER A 162 13.64 -3.31 -4.05
C SER A 162 13.18 -4.45 -3.17
N ALA A 163 12.04 -4.30 -2.52
CA ALA A 163 11.43 -5.34 -1.71
C ALA A 163 9.92 -5.32 -1.86
N THR A 164 9.33 -6.50 -1.79
CA THR A 164 7.89 -6.69 -1.71
C THR A 164 7.56 -7.44 -0.43
N GLY A 165 6.39 -7.17 0.13
CA GLY A 165 5.93 -7.85 1.34
C GLY A 165 4.43 -7.69 1.52
N ASP A 166 3.81 -8.65 2.19
CA ASP A 166 2.40 -8.59 2.55
C ASP A 166 2.17 -7.75 3.84
N HIS A 167 0.94 -7.75 4.35
CA HIS A 167 0.58 -7.07 5.60
C HIS A 167 1.34 -7.53 6.86
N ALA A 168 1.91 -8.75 6.86
CA ALA A 168 2.71 -9.27 7.96
C ALA A 168 4.20 -8.90 7.84
N SER A 169 4.61 -8.29 6.72
CA SER A 169 6.00 -7.92 6.48
C SER A 169 6.49 -6.78 7.39
N PRO A 170 7.81 -6.66 7.62
CA PRO A 170 8.40 -5.48 8.26
C PRO A 170 8.06 -4.17 7.54
N LEU A 171 7.96 -4.20 6.20
CA LEU A 171 7.55 -3.04 5.39
C LEU A 171 6.16 -2.54 5.79
N ALA A 172 5.18 -3.45 5.84
CA ALA A 172 3.83 -3.13 6.24
C ALA A 172 3.77 -2.55 7.66
N ARG A 173 4.49 -3.15 8.62
CA ARG A 173 4.52 -2.64 10.00
C ARG A 173 5.07 -1.22 10.07
N TRP A 174 6.21 -0.97 9.43
CA TRP A 174 6.81 0.37 9.38
C TRP A 174 5.83 1.37 8.75
N TRP A 175 5.30 1.06 7.57
CA TRP A 175 4.42 1.97 6.86
C TRP A 175 3.09 2.21 7.57
N ASN A 176 2.49 1.19 8.19
CA ASN A 176 1.24 1.35 8.91
C ASN A 176 1.41 2.25 10.14
N VAL A 177 2.55 2.18 10.84
CA VAL A 177 2.89 3.12 11.92
C VAL A 177 3.08 4.52 11.34
N ALA A 178 3.94 4.66 10.34
CA ALA A 178 4.25 5.94 9.71
C ALA A 178 3.01 6.64 9.13
N GLY A 179 2.14 5.90 8.44
CA GLY A 179 0.94 6.39 7.80
C GLY A 179 -0.06 6.98 8.79
N ARG A 180 -0.18 6.41 10.00
CA ARG A 180 -1.02 6.97 11.07
C ARG A 180 -0.46 8.29 11.60
N GLU A 181 0.84 8.40 11.76
CA GLU A 181 1.48 9.64 12.21
C GLU A 181 1.39 10.74 11.13
N LEU A 182 1.61 10.36 9.88
CA LEU A 182 1.52 11.27 8.73
C LEU A 182 0.09 11.69 8.39
N ALA A 183 -0.93 10.94 8.81
CA ALA A 183 -2.34 11.25 8.52
C ALA A 183 -2.74 12.68 8.92
N LYS A 184 -2.11 13.22 9.96
CA LYS A 184 -2.36 14.57 10.49
C LYS A 184 -1.63 15.66 9.69
N CYS A 185 -0.70 15.28 8.82
CA CYS A 185 0.22 16.18 8.13
C CYS A 185 -0.10 16.33 6.65
N TRP A 186 -1.03 15.54 6.11
CA TRP A 186 -1.34 15.56 4.69
C TRP A 186 -2.01 16.87 4.29
N THR A 187 -1.43 17.53 3.28
CA THR A 187 -1.98 18.72 2.64
C THR A 187 -2.18 18.48 1.15
N GLU A 188 -3.23 19.05 0.57
CA GLU A 188 -3.41 19.03 -0.90
C GLU A 188 -2.44 19.98 -1.60
N GLN A 189 -2.01 21.04 -0.90
CA GLN A 189 -1.03 22.00 -1.39
C GLN A 189 0.35 21.35 -1.50
N GLU A 190 0.95 21.43 -2.69
CA GLU A 190 2.33 21.04 -2.93
C GLU A 190 3.28 22.01 -2.19
N PRO A 191 4.27 21.51 -1.42
CA PRO A 191 5.24 22.35 -0.75
C PRO A 191 6.13 23.10 -1.74
N GLY A 192 6.32 24.40 -1.53
CA GLY A 192 7.31 25.21 -2.23
C GLY A 192 8.71 24.88 -1.78
#